data_AF-A0A7V9Q142-F1
#
_entry.id   AF-A0A7V9Q142-F1
#
_cell.length_a   1.000
_cell.length_b   1.000
_cell.length_c   1.000
_cell.angle_alpha   90.00
_cell.angle_beta   90.00
_cell.angle_gamma   90.00
#
_symmetry.space_group_name_H-M   'P 1'
#
loop_
_entity.id
_entity.type
_entity.pdbx_description
1 polymer ?
#
loop_
_entity_poly.entity_id
_entity_poly.type
_entity_poly.pdbx_seq_one_letter_code
_entity_poly.pdbx_strand_id
1 'polypeptide(L)'
;MAEEDERQVYIDHPNRRKATSKITKFIVIILLLVSAALVVIIGFGGWDTIEGAKPVQIAYVLLYVLLAFFVLRWSRGVLPLIAALAIVLLIFAAVSGPAWFDRDKTGLTDPTLDEGILGMLSLILIPVQVLLIAFSMRGFQQAWNVEVEYHEDDEEEDEREERRPEQRGDAAPAPA
;
A
#
# COMPACT_ATOMS: atom_id res chain seq x y z
N MET A 1 8.27 51.24 3.76
CA MET A 1 7.23 50.37 3.20
C MET A 1 7.99 49.12 2.80
N ALA A 2 8.00 48.12 3.68
CA ALA A 2 8.67 46.86 3.41
C ALA A 2 7.76 46.08 2.47
N GLU A 3 8.18 45.94 1.21
CA GLU A 3 7.60 44.95 0.32
C GLU A 3 7.97 43.59 0.92
N GLU A 4 7.02 42.95 1.56
CA GLU A 4 7.10 41.55 1.91
C GLU A 4 7.16 40.79 0.59
N ASP A 5 8.37 40.46 0.18
CA ASP A 5 8.66 39.55 -0.91
C ASP A 5 7.98 38.22 -0.59
N GLU A 6 6.80 37.99 -1.20
CA GLU A 6 6.07 36.72 -1.18
C GLU A 6 6.91 35.68 -1.93
N ARG A 7 8.05 35.29 -1.33
CA ARG A 7 8.92 34.22 -1.81
C ARG A 7 8.05 32.99 -2.01
N GLN A 8 7.87 32.61 -3.26
CA GLN A 8 6.85 31.65 -3.67
C GLN A 8 7.35 30.24 -3.34
N VAL A 9 7.01 29.76 -2.14
CA VAL A 9 7.36 28.40 -1.70
C VAL A 9 6.43 27.40 -2.37
N TYR A 10 6.97 26.49 -3.19
CA TYR A 10 6.22 25.36 -3.74
C TYR A 10 6.57 24.05 -3.02
N ILE A 11 5.54 23.31 -2.60
CA ILE A 11 5.66 22.01 -1.93
C ILE A 11 5.58 20.89 -2.98
N ASP A 12 6.68 20.17 -3.20
CA ASP A 12 6.69 18.96 -4.05
C ASP A 12 6.72 17.67 -3.20
N HIS A 13 6.08 16.61 -3.72
CA HIS A 13 6.17 15.24 -3.18
C HIS A 13 6.97 14.35 -4.14
N PRO A 14 8.32 14.46 -4.18
CA PRO A 14 9.14 13.84 -5.21
C PRO A 14 8.98 12.30 -5.23
N ASN A 15 8.73 11.69 -4.08
CA ASN A 15 8.52 10.24 -3.97
C ASN A 15 7.26 9.75 -4.69
N ARG A 16 6.23 10.59 -4.90
CA ARG A 16 5.00 10.18 -5.62
C ARG A 16 5.23 10.08 -7.13
N ARG A 17 6.28 10.74 -7.66
CA ARG A 17 6.64 10.72 -9.08
C ARG A 17 7.41 9.47 -9.46
N LYS A 18 8.14 8.86 -8.50
CA LYS A 18 8.96 7.66 -8.71
C LYS A 18 8.13 6.49 -9.23
N ALA A 19 8.63 5.84 -10.29
CA ALA A 19 7.99 4.68 -10.88
C ALA A 19 7.78 3.55 -9.86
N THR A 20 8.78 3.28 -9.02
CA THR A 20 8.73 2.28 -7.94
C THR A 20 7.56 2.52 -6.97
N SER A 21 7.27 3.78 -6.65
CA SER A 21 6.17 4.13 -5.74
C SER A 21 4.81 3.97 -6.38
N LYS A 22 4.67 4.33 -7.66
CA LYS A 22 3.44 4.08 -8.43
C LYS A 22 3.16 2.58 -8.58
N ILE A 23 4.20 1.78 -8.87
CA ILE A 23 4.10 0.32 -8.96
C ILE A 23 3.70 -0.28 -7.62
N THR A 24 4.37 0.11 -6.54
CA THR A 24 4.06 -0.39 -5.18
C THR A 24 2.62 -0.07 -4.79
N LYS A 25 2.18 1.16 -5.04
CA LYS A 25 0.79 1.59 -4.83
C LYS A 25 -0.19 0.70 -5.59
N PHE A 26 0.07 0.44 -6.87
CA PHE A 26 -0.78 -0.39 -7.71
C PHE A 26 -0.86 -1.83 -7.21
N ILE A 27 0.28 -2.42 -6.82
CA ILE A 27 0.32 -3.77 -6.25
C ILE A 27 -0.50 -3.86 -4.96
N VAL A 28 -0.36 -2.90 -4.04
CA VAL A 28 -1.14 -2.87 -2.79
C VAL A 28 -2.65 -2.78 -3.07
N ILE A 29 -3.05 -1.92 -4.02
CA ILE A 29 -4.46 -1.79 -4.42
C ILE A 29 -5.00 -3.13 -4.96
N ILE A 30 -4.27 -3.78 -5.87
CA ILE A 30 -4.69 -5.08 -6.42
C ILE A 30 -4.81 -6.11 -5.31
N LEU A 31 -3.82 -6.22 -4.42
CA LEU A 31 -3.83 -7.20 -3.34
C LEU A 31 -5.00 -6.98 -2.37
N LEU A 32 -5.36 -5.73 -2.06
CA LEU A 32 -6.56 -5.40 -1.28
C LEU A 32 -7.84 -5.87 -1.97
N LEU A 33 -7.99 -5.56 -3.26
CA LEU A 33 -9.19 -5.92 -4.02
C LEU A 33 -9.32 -7.43 -4.23
N VAL A 34 -8.20 -8.12 -4.50
CA VAL A 34 -8.16 -9.59 -4.59
C VAL A 34 -8.52 -10.21 -3.24
N SER A 35 -7.99 -9.69 -2.14
CA SER A 35 -8.34 -10.14 -0.79
C SER A 35 -9.84 -9.96 -0.51
N ALA A 36 -10.38 -8.78 -0.83
CA ALA A 36 -11.80 -8.50 -0.66
C ALA A 36 -12.67 -9.44 -1.51
N ALA A 37 -12.30 -9.67 -2.77
CA ALA A 37 -13.00 -10.59 -3.65
C ALA A 37 -12.97 -12.03 -3.14
N LEU A 38 -11.81 -12.52 -2.67
CA LEU A 38 -11.69 -13.85 -2.07
C LEU A 38 -12.58 -13.98 -0.82
N VAL A 39 -12.56 -12.99 0.06
CA VAL A 39 -13.42 -12.99 1.26
C VAL A 39 -14.89 -12.98 0.88
N VAL A 40 -15.29 -12.26 -0.17
CA VAL A 40 -16.67 -12.28 -0.69
C VAL A 40 -17.04 -13.67 -1.21
N ILE A 41 -16.18 -14.29 -2.02
CA ILE A 41 -16.45 -15.62 -2.59
C ILE A 41 -16.55 -16.67 -1.48
N ILE A 42 -15.63 -16.66 -0.52
CA ILE A 42 -15.66 -17.57 0.64
C ILE A 42 -16.94 -17.35 1.47
N GLY A 43 -17.32 -16.08 1.69
CA GLY A 43 -18.50 -15.73 2.48
C GLY A 43 -19.81 -16.15 1.86
N PHE A 44 -19.98 -15.89 0.56
CA PHE A 44 -21.16 -16.35 -0.16
C PHE A 44 -21.15 -17.87 -0.32
N GLY A 45 -20.00 -18.49 -0.55
CA GLY A 45 -19.90 -19.94 -0.68
C GLY A 45 -20.23 -20.68 0.62
N GLY A 46 -19.82 -20.15 1.78
CA GLY A 46 -20.14 -20.71 3.10
C GLY A 46 -21.39 -20.13 3.75
N TRP A 47 -22.21 -19.36 3.03
CA TRP A 47 -23.21 -18.48 3.66
C TRP A 47 -24.20 -19.21 4.55
N ASP A 48 -24.66 -20.39 4.13
CA ASP A 48 -25.69 -21.15 4.84
C ASP A 48 -25.13 -21.85 6.10
N THR A 49 -23.81 -21.97 6.21
CA THR A 49 -23.13 -22.68 7.29
C THR A 49 -22.43 -21.74 8.28
N ILE A 50 -22.27 -20.46 7.94
CA ILE A 50 -21.61 -19.46 8.81
C ILE A 50 -22.61 -18.93 9.85
N GLU A 51 -22.32 -19.19 11.13
CA GLU A 51 -23.06 -18.61 12.25
C GLU A 51 -22.30 -17.41 12.86
N GLY A 52 -23.00 -16.29 13.06
CA GLY A 52 -22.50 -15.12 13.81
C GLY A 52 -21.44 -14.24 13.12
N ALA A 53 -20.63 -14.78 12.21
CA ALA A 53 -19.49 -14.04 11.63
C ALA A 53 -19.82 -13.20 10.38
N LYS A 54 -21.03 -13.32 9.81
CA LYS A 54 -21.42 -12.62 8.56
C LYS A 54 -21.22 -11.09 8.61
N PRO A 55 -21.62 -10.37 9.67
CA PRO A 55 -21.45 -8.91 9.72
C PRO A 55 -19.97 -8.50 9.73
N VAL A 56 -19.13 -9.27 10.45
CA VAL A 56 -17.68 -9.02 10.54
C VAL A 56 -17.03 -9.19 9.16
N GLN A 57 -17.45 -10.21 8.41
CA GLN A 57 -16.95 -10.46 7.07
C GLN A 57 -17.29 -9.33 6.09
N ILE A 58 -18.55 -8.88 6.10
CA ILE A 58 -18.99 -7.73 5.29
C ILE A 58 -18.20 -6.47 5.67
N ALA A 59 -18.02 -6.21 6.96
CA ALA A 59 -17.24 -5.07 7.44
C ALA A 59 -15.78 -5.13 6.94
N TYR A 60 -15.15 -6.31 6.96
CA TYR A 60 -13.80 -6.50 6.43
C TYR A 60 -13.70 -6.19 4.93
N VAL A 61 -14.66 -6.66 4.14
CA VAL A 61 -14.71 -6.40 2.70
C VAL A 61 -14.82 -4.91 2.42
N LEU A 62 -15.79 -4.24 3.07
CA LEU A 62 -15.99 -2.80 2.91
C LEU A 62 -14.75 -2.00 3.34
N LEU A 63 -14.13 -2.41 4.45
CA LEU A 63 -12.91 -1.78 4.95
C LEU A 63 -11.75 -1.94 3.98
N TYR A 64 -11.56 -3.12 3.38
CA TYR A 64 -10.47 -3.34 2.40
C TYR A 64 -10.67 -2.52 1.13
N VAL A 65 -11.91 -2.41 0.64
CA VAL A 65 -12.25 -1.56 -0.52
C VAL A 65 -12.02 -0.08 -0.19
N LEU A 66 -12.43 0.36 1.01
CA LEU A 66 -12.20 1.73 1.47
C LEU A 66 -10.70 2.05 1.60
N LEU A 67 -9.91 1.13 2.15
CA LEU A 67 -8.46 1.28 2.26
C LEU A 67 -7.80 1.32 0.87
N ALA A 68 -8.29 0.55 -0.10
CA ALA A 68 -7.80 0.61 -1.48
C ALA A 68 -8.03 2.00 -2.10
N PHE A 69 -9.19 2.62 -1.82
CA PHE A 69 -9.47 4.00 -2.22
C PHE A 69 -8.52 5.01 -1.56
N PHE A 70 -8.23 4.88 -0.25
CA PHE A 70 -7.27 5.75 0.42
C PHE A 70 -5.84 5.59 -0.12
N VAL A 71 -5.41 4.37 -0.41
CA VAL A 71 -4.11 4.12 -1.06
C VAL A 71 -4.07 4.76 -2.44
N LEU A 72 -5.15 4.68 -3.22
CA LEU A 72 -5.26 5.35 -4.53
C LEU A 72 -5.04 6.86 -4.41
N ARG A 73 -5.55 7.47 -3.33
CA ARG A 73 -5.41 8.89 -2.98
C ARG A 73 -4.07 9.28 -2.34
N TRP A 74 -3.08 8.38 -2.33
CA TRP A 74 -1.74 8.58 -1.76
C TRP A 74 -1.70 8.74 -0.23
N SER A 75 -2.67 8.20 0.50
CA SER A 75 -2.65 8.18 1.96
C SER A 75 -1.59 7.19 2.47
N ARG A 76 -0.52 7.68 3.11
CA ARG A 76 0.53 6.82 3.68
C ARG A 76 0.08 6.12 4.97
N GLY A 77 -0.67 6.82 5.82
CA GLY A 77 -1.06 6.34 7.15
C GLY A 77 -1.88 5.06 7.16
N VAL A 78 -2.52 4.73 6.03
CA VAL A 78 -3.30 3.50 5.90
C VAL A 78 -2.43 2.26 5.63
N LEU A 79 -1.18 2.40 5.19
CA LEU A 79 -0.33 1.25 4.84
C LEU A 79 0.01 0.36 6.05
N PRO A 80 0.42 0.90 7.22
CA PRO A 80 0.61 0.07 8.42
C PRO A 80 -0.69 -0.54 8.92
N LEU A 81 -1.81 0.19 8.82
CA LEU A 81 -3.13 -0.33 9.19
C LEU A 81 -3.53 -1.52 8.29
N ILE A 82 -3.30 -1.42 6.99
CA ILE A 82 -3.51 -2.51 6.03
C ILE A 82 -2.69 -3.74 6.44
N ALA A 83 -1.41 -3.56 6.76
CA ALA A 83 -0.56 -4.67 7.20
C ALA A 83 -1.10 -5.35 8.47
N ALA A 84 -1.54 -4.57 9.46
CA ALA A 84 -2.14 -5.11 10.69
C ALA A 84 -3.42 -5.90 10.41
N LEU A 85 -4.33 -5.36 9.60
CA LEU A 85 -5.57 -6.04 9.22
C LEU A 85 -5.31 -7.29 8.37
N ALA A 86 -4.28 -7.27 7.53
CA ALA A 86 -3.86 -8.42 6.74
C ALA A 86 -3.31 -9.54 7.63
N ILE A 87 -2.60 -9.23 8.72
CA ILE A 87 -2.18 -10.22 9.71
C ILE A 87 -3.39 -10.89 10.37
N VAL A 88 -4.41 -10.12 10.76
CA VAL A 88 -5.63 -10.69 11.36
C VAL A 88 -6.34 -11.63 10.37
N LEU A 89 -6.51 -11.18 9.12
CA LEU A 89 -7.16 -11.99 8.09
C LEU A 89 -6.34 -13.24 7.71
N LEU A 90 -5.00 -13.14 7.73
CA LEU A 90 -4.08 -14.27 7.55
C LEU A 90 -4.30 -15.33 8.64
N ILE A 91 -4.45 -14.92 9.90
CA ILE A 91 -4.72 -15.85 11.00
C ILE A 91 -6.07 -16.55 10.78
N PHE A 92 -7.13 -15.81 10.44
CA PHE A 92 -8.43 -16.42 10.14
C PHE A 92 -8.36 -17.39 8.96
N ALA A 93 -7.64 -17.04 7.89
CA ALA A 93 -7.42 -17.92 6.75
C ALA A 93 -6.70 -19.22 7.15
N ALA A 94 -5.66 -19.11 7.99
CA ALA A 94 -4.87 -20.26 8.46
C ALA A 94 -5.67 -21.23 9.33
N VAL A 95 -6.59 -20.71 10.16
CA VAL A 95 -7.48 -21.55 10.98
C VAL A 95 -8.65 -22.10 10.15
N SER A 96 -9.23 -21.28 9.27
CA SER A 96 -10.40 -21.66 8.50
C SER A 96 -10.11 -22.67 7.39
N GLY A 97 -8.93 -22.62 6.77
CA GLY A 97 -8.55 -23.53 5.68
C GLY A 97 -8.71 -25.01 6.06
N PRO A 98 -8.00 -25.50 7.10
CA PRO A 98 -8.17 -26.87 7.60
C PRO A 98 -9.60 -27.16 8.07
N ALA A 99 -10.25 -26.20 8.74
CA ALA A 99 -11.59 -26.38 9.28
C ALA A 99 -12.66 -26.65 8.19
N TRP A 100 -12.49 -26.10 6.99
CA TRP A 100 -13.36 -26.43 5.85
C TRP A 100 -13.15 -27.86 5.37
N PHE A 101 -11.90 -28.32 5.23
CA PHE A 101 -11.64 -29.72 4.87
C PHE A 101 -12.15 -30.71 5.93
N ASP A 102 -12.08 -30.34 7.21
CA ASP A 102 -12.62 -31.17 8.30
C ASP A 102 -14.16 -31.26 8.28
N ARG A 103 -14.84 -30.33 7.59
CA ARG A 103 -16.30 -30.28 7.45
C ARG A 103 -16.82 -31.25 6.38
N ASP A 104 -16.00 -31.72 5.46
CA ASP A 104 -16.37 -32.67 4.40
C ASP A 104 -16.75 -34.05 5.00
N LYS A 105 -17.95 -34.13 5.56
CA LYS A 105 -18.50 -35.26 6.32
C LYS A 105 -20.02 -35.27 6.22
N THR A 106 -20.58 -36.47 6.14
CA THR A 106 -22.03 -36.67 6.11
C THR A 106 -22.71 -36.16 7.37
N GLY A 107 -23.87 -35.51 7.23
CA GLY A 107 -24.72 -35.07 8.35
C GLY A 107 -24.51 -33.62 8.78
N LEU A 108 -23.68 -32.86 8.07
CA LEU A 108 -23.57 -31.41 8.21
C LEU A 108 -24.40 -30.72 7.12
N THR A 109 -24.80 -29.47 7.38
CA THR A 109 -25.44 -28.63 6.35
C THR A 109 -24.43 -28.32 5.27
N ASP A 110 -24.76 -28.65 4.02
CA ASP A 110 -23.88 -28.38 2.90
C ASP A 110 -23.83 -26.87 2.61
N PRO A 111 -22.64 -26.29 2.41
CA PRO A 111 -22.47 -24.93 1.93
C PRO A 111 -22.88 -24.78 0.45
N THR A 112 -22.99 -23.54 0.00
CA THR A 112 -23.28 -23.23 -1.42
C THR A 112 -22.13 -23.64 -2.35
N LEU A 113 -20.88 -23.51 -1.89
CA LEU A 113 -19.70 -24.00 -2.59
C LEU A 113 -19.10 -25.16 -1.81
N ASP A 114 -18.65 -26.18 -2.54
CA ASP A 114 -17.92 -27.34 -2.01
C ASP A 114 -16.88 -26.96 -0.94
N GLU A 115 -16.87 -27.71 0.16
CA GLU A 115 -16.00 -27.51 1.33
C GLU A 115 -14.52 -27.51 0.94
N GLY A 116 -14.12 -28.38 0.01
CA GLY A 116 -12.77 -28.46 -0.50
C GLY A 116 -12.37 -27.18 -1.26
N ILE A 117 -13.29 -26.62 -2.05
CA ILE A 117 -13.09 -25.33 -2.73
C ILE A 117 -12.97 -24.21 -1.69
N LEU A 118 -13.84 -24.16 -0.67
CA LEU A 118 -13.78 -23.15 0.38
C LEU A 118 -12.48 -23.23 1.20
N GLY A 119 -12.04 -24.44 1.52
CA GLY A 119 -10.75 -24.70 2.17
C GLY A 119 -9.58 -24.23 1.32
N MET A 120 -9.58 -24.58 0.02
CA MET A 120 -8.54 -24.15 -0.91
C MET A 120 -8.48 -22.63 -1.08
N LEU A 121 -9.63 -21.95 -1.25
CA LEU A 121 -9.68 -20.49 -1.35
C LEU A 121 -9.18 -19.81 -0.07
N SER A 122 -9.51 -20.38 1.09
CA SER A 122 -9.00 -19.91 2.38
C SER A 122 -7.48 -20.08 2.47
N LEU A 123 -6.93 -21.20 1.99
CA LEU A 123 -5.47 -21.39 1.95
C LEU A 123 -4.77 -20.47 0.94
N ILE A 124 -5.37 -20.17 -0.21
CA ILE A 124 -4.86 -19.19 -1.19
C ILE A 124 -4.85 -17.78 -0.60
N LEU A 125 -5.77 -17.46 0.32
CA LEU A 125 -5.80 -16.17 0.98
C LEU A 125 -4.52 -15.92 1.81
N ILE A 126 -3.87 -16.98 2.32
CA ILE A 126 -2.63 -16.88 3.11
C ILE A 126 -1.49 -16.22 2.32
N PRO A 127 -1.01 -16.75 1.16
CA PRO A 127 0.04 -16.10 0.39
C PRO A 127 -0.36 -14.70 -0.09
N VAL A 128 -1.65 -14.47 -0.38
CA VAL A 128 -2.15 -13.13 -0.72
C VAL A 128 -1.95 -12.14 0.44
N GLN A 129 -2.27 -12.53 1.68
CA GLN A 129 -2.04 -11.67 2.85
C GLN A 129 -0.55 -11.47 3.12
N VAL A 130 0.30 -12.49 2.97
CA VAL A 130 1.76 -12.34 3.12
C VAL A 130 2.30 -11.30 2.14
N LEU A 131 1.89 -11.38 0.87
CA LEU A 131 2.27 -10.40 -0.15
C LEU A 131 1.74 -9.00 0.22
N LEU A 132 0.47 -8.90 0.66
CA LEU A 132 -0.13 -7.62 1.04
C LEU A 132 0.65 -6.96 2.20
N ILE A 133 1.04 -7.72 3.21
CA ILE A 133 1.87 -7.24 4.32
C ILE A 133 3.20 -6.73 3.80
N ALA A 134 3.92 -7.54 3.01
CA ALA A 134 5.24 -7.19 2.50
C ALA A 134 5.22 -5.91 1.65
N PHE A 135 4.27 -5.79 0.71
CA PHE A 135 4.17 -4.61 -0.15
C PHE A 135 3.65 -3.37 0.59
N SER A 136 2.79 -3.54 1.59
CA SER A 136 2.35 -2.42 2.44
C SER A 136 3.50 -1.86 3.27
N MET A 137 4.33 -2.72 3.86
CA MET A 137 5.53 -2.31 4.59
C MET A 137 6.56 -1.66 3.67
N ARG A 138 6.77 -2.21 2.47
CA ARG A 138 7.64 -1.60 1.46
C ARG A 138 7.14 -0.22 1.03
N GLY A 139 5.84 -0.07 0.78
CA GLY A 139 5.23 1.22 0.45
C GLY A 139 5.37 2.24 1.57
N PHE A 140 5.23 1.80 2.82
CA PHE A 140 5.40 2.67 3.98
C PHE A 140 6.84 3.19 4.13
N GLN A 141 7.83 2.35 3.82
CA GLN A 141 9.26 2.72 3.82
C GLN A 141 9.63 3.68 2.67
N GLN A 142 8.82 3.80 1.62
CA GLN A 142 9.07 4.74 0.51
C GLN A 142 8.72 6.19 0.83
N ALA A 143 8.27 6.49 2.04
CA ALA A 143 8.11 7.84 2.56
C ALA A 143 7.31 8.79 1.62
N TRP A 144 6.09 8.38 1.23
CA TRP A 144 5.20 9.15 0.33
C TRP A 144 4.73 10.52 0.89
N ASN A 145 5.06 10.82 2.15
CA ASN A 145 4.74 12.06 2.86
C ASN A 145 5.91 13.04 2.90
N VAL A 146 7.08 12.68 2.35
CA VAL A 146 8.19 13.62 2.30
C VAL A 146 7.81 14.73 1.33
N GLU A 147 7.75 15.93 1.90
CA GLU A 147 7.51 17.20 1.25
C GLU A 147 8.87 17.90 1.18
N VAL A 148 9.25 18.33 -0.01
CA VAL A 148 10.43 19.16 -0.23
C VAL A 148 9.92 20.51 -0.65
N GLU A 149 10.31 21.53 0.11
CA GLU A 149 10.06 22.93 -0.21
C GLU A 149 11.16 23.38 -1.17
N TYR A 150 10.78 23.96 -2.30
CA TYR A 150 11.69 24.63 -3.23
C TYR A 150 11.51 26.15 -3.08
N HIS A 151 12.62 26.88 -3.01
CA HIS A 151 12.65 28.34 -3.10
C HIS A 151 13.14 28.74 -4.50
N GLU A 152 12.51 29.72 -5.16
CA GLU A 152 12.91 30.18 -6.51
C GLU A 152 14.39 30.62 -6.58
N ASP A 153 14.98 31.07 -5.47
CA ASP A 153 16.39 31.47 -5.39
C ASP A 153 17.39 30.30 -5.56
N ASP A 154 16.98 29.06 -5.25
CA ASP A 154 17.84 27.88 -5.37
C ASP A 154 18.09 27.51 -6.85
N GLU A 155 17.10 27.74 -7.74
CA GLU A 155 17.26 27.51 -9.19
C GLU A 155 18.19 28.55 -9.82
N GLU A 156 18.12 29.82 -9.38
CA GLU A 156 19.03 30.87 -9.86
C GLU A 156 20.47 30.68 -9.39
N GLU A 157 20.71 30.20 -8.16
CA GLU A 157 22.07 29.92 -7.66
C GLU A 157 22.71 28.73 -8.37
N ASP A 158 22.00 27.60 -8.56
CA ASP A 158 22.51 26.43 -9.28
C ASP A 158 22.82 26.78 -10.74
N GLU A 159 21.95 27.53 -11.42
CA GLU A 159 22.23 27.99 -12.79
C GLU A 159 23.39 29.00 -12.86
N ARG A 160 23.62 29.80 -11.81
CA ARG A 160 24.76 30.73 -11.74
C ARG A 160 26.08 30.02 -11.43
N GLU A 161 26.06 28.98 -10.61
CA GLU A 161 27.23 28.14 -10.35
C GLU A 161 27.60 27.33 -11.60
N GLU A 162 26.64 26.72 -12.29
CA GLU A 162 26.88 25.95 -13.52
C GLU A 162 27.38 26.85 -14.68
N ARG A 163 26.98 28.12 -14.71
CA ARG A 163 27.46 29.13 -15.67
C ARG A 163 28.74 29.85 -15.25
N ARG A 164 29.29 29.63 -14.05
CA ARG A 164 30.60 30.20 -13.69
C ARG A 164 31.70 29.43 -14.42
N PRO A 165 32.37 30.02 -15.43
CA PRO A 165 33.59 29.40 -15.93
C PRO A 165 34.59 29.32 -14.77
N GLU A 166 35.27 28.18 -14.62
CA GLU A 166 36.36 27.96 -13.67
C GLU A 166 37.47 29.03 -13.84
N GLN A 167 37.28 30.21 -13.26
CA GLN A 167 38.26 31.29 -13.23
C GLN A 167 38.76 31.47 -11.80
N ARG A 168 39.43 30.45 -11.25
CA ARG A 168 40.39 30.68 -10.17
C ARG A 168 41.34 29.50 -9.99
N GLY A 169 42.31 29.38 -10.89
CA GLY A 169 43.33 28.34 -10.75
C GLY A 169 44.60 28.50 -11.57
N ASP A 170 44.92 29.70 -12.08
CA ASP A 170 46.21 29.93 -12.75
C ASP A 170 46.77 31.31 -12.38
N ALA A 171 47.23 31.45 -11.14
CA ALA A 171 48.16 32.50 -10.78
C ALA A 171 49.55 32.04 -11.23
N ALA A 172 49.99 32.50 -12.40
CA ALA A 172 51.30 32.23 -12.95
C ALA A 172 52.43 32.61 -11.97
N PRO A 173 53.52 31.83 -11.86
CA PRO A 173 54.63 32.17 -11.00
C PRO A 173 55.38 33.39 -11.55
N ALA A 174 55.67 34.36 -10.67
CA ALA A 174 56.41 35.56 -11.00
C ALA A 174 57.84 35.20 -11.49
N PRO A 175 58.34 35.82 -12.58
CA PRO A 175 59.73 35.62 -13.00
C PRO A 175 60.70 36.29 -12.02
N ALA A 176 61.84 35.61 -11.84
CA ALA A 176 62.91 35.89 -10.88
C ALA A 176 63.65 37.22 -11.08
#